data_AF-A0A7S0FX02-F1
#
_entry.id   AF-A0A7S0FX02-F1
#
_cell.length_a   1.000
_cell.length_b   1.000
_cell.length_c   1.000
_cell.angle_alpha   90.00
_cell.angle_beta   90.00
_cell.angle_gamma   90.00
#
_symmetry.space_group_name_H-M   'P 1'
#
loop_
_entity.id
_entity.type
_entity.pdbx_description
1 polymer ?
#
loop_
_entity_poly.entity_id
_entity_poly.type
_entity_poly.pdbx_seq_one_letter_code
_entity_poly.pdbx_strand_id
1 'polypeptide(L)'
;EAPTVVLAPFFAEGGRLTVGDMHYVAGPPGSGGDGSAKLTLAGETEFARDRAFGYSASSLPDWVAEKHAGGPFPPPEVRSIDLATVRGGGPRAVAELVSAAPPACVVVANAVAPHDMLVVALGCLHAELSRGPRRPLLYRSAGALVAARAAIPPRPLLGAAELAPPCGAAVRAGLVVVGSYVGKSSAQLAVLLRDCLWLVAVELRVAEFAGGKTESAAAEEQRCEASVQDALARNQSVVLHTSRTVLQEDGAGGLLVGARVSEALCRIVTAVLASKPAFLVAKGGITSNDIAVRALGVRRAEVLGAIVPGVPVWRCGPETRAPGLAYVVFPGNVGGEGDLAKVVRTMAPEGAPG
;
A
#
# COMPACT_ATOMS: atom_id res chain seq x y z
N GLU A 1 -23.36 12.09 -22.20
CA GLU A 1 -24.23 11.88 -21.02
C GLU A 1 -23.37 11.74 -19.77
N ALA A 2 -23.95 11.90 -18.58
CA ALA A 2 -23.23 11.62 -17.35
C ALA A 2 -22.79 10.14 -17.31
N PRO A 3 -21.54 9.84 -16.92
CA PRO A 3 -21.02 8.48 -16.95
C PRO A 3 -21.80 7.56 -15.99
N THR A 4 -21.91 6.28 -16.36
CA THR A 4 -22.28 5.25 -15.39
C THR A 4 -21.03 4.86 -14.62
N VAL A 5 -21.08 4.86 -13.30
CA VAL A 5 -19.93 4.52 -12.44
C VAL A 5 -19.98 3.03 -12.10
N VAL A 6 -18.94 2.28 -12.42
CA VAL A 6 -18.77 0.90 -11.95
C VAL A 6 -17.97 0.92 -10.65
N LEU A 7 -18.59 0.52 -9.54
CA LEU A 7 -17.99 0.43 -8.22
C LEU A 7 -17.60 -1.02 -7.91
N ALA A 8 -16.31 -1.33 -7.96
CA ALA A 8 -15.79 -2.70 -7.80
C ALA A 8 -14.64 -2.74 -6.78
N PRO A 9 -14.93 -2.85 -5.47
CA PRO A 9 -13.92 -2.73 -4.41
C PRO A 9 -13.17 -4.05 -4.12
N PHE A 10 -13.46 -5.14 -4.83
CA PHE A 10 -12.83 -6.44 -4.61
C PHE A 10 -11.30 -6.38 -4.72
N PHE A 11 -10.61 -6.92 -3.71
CA PHE A 11 -9.15 -7.00 -3.67
C PHE A 11 -8.70 -8.22 -2.87
N ALA A 12 -8.39 -9.30 -3.59
CA ALA A 12 -8.09 -10.62 -3.02
C ALA A 12 -6.91 -10.61 -2.05
N GLU A 13 -5.80 -9.97 -2.43
CA GLU A 13 -4.57 -9.92 -1.62
C GLU A 13 -4.76 -9.14 -0.32
N GLY A 14 -5.75 -8.23 -0.31
CA GLY A 14 -6.19 -7.56 0.90
C GLY A 14 -7.30 -8.27 1.65
N GLY A 15 -7.82 -9.40 1.18
CA GLY A 15 -8.99 -10.04 1.78
C GLY A 15 -10.27 -9.22 1.65
N ARG A 16 -10.41 -8.37 0.63
CA ARG A 16 -11.60 -7.53 0.41
C ARG A 16 -12.55 -8.25 -0.54
N LEU A 17 -13.74 -8.58 -0.04
CA LEU A 17 -14.74 -9.39 -0.73
C LEU A 17 -16.08 -8.66 -0.76
N THR A 18 -16.91 -8.90 -1.77
CA THR A 18 -18.28 -8.37 -1.83
C THR A 18 -19.27 -9.48 -2.17
N VAL A 19 -20.25 -9.69 -1.29
CA VAL A 19 -21.29 -10.72 -1.42
C VAL A 19 -22.64 -10.14 -1.02
N GLY A 20 -23.66 -10.29 -1.87
CA GLY A 20 -24.99 -9.73 -1.60
C GLY A 20 -24.93 -8.23 -1.35
N ASP A 21 -24.07 -7.52 -2.09
CA ASP A 21 -23.76 -6.10 -1.97
C ASP A 21 -23.09 -5.67 -0.67
N MET A 22 -22.87 -6.59 0.27
CA MET A 22 -22.13 -6.34 1.51
C MET A 22 -20.64 -6.48 1.26
N HIS A 23 -19.86 -5.51 1.71
CA HIS A 23 -18.40 -5.51 1.62
C HIS A 23 -17.77 -6.01 2.92
N TYR A 24 -16.81 -6.94 2.79
CA TYR A 24 -16.14 -7.60 3.90
C TYR A 24 -14.63 -7.42 3.81
N VAL A 25 -14.00 -7.41 4.98
CA VAL A 25 -12.56 -7.57 5.15
C VAL A 25 -12.30 -8.89 5.88
N ALA A 26 -11.58 -9.79 5.22
CA ALA A 26 -11.13 -11.04 5.79
C ALA A 26 -9.90 -10.82 6.67
N GLY A 27 -9.94 -11.39 7.87
CA GLY A 27 -8.77 -11.51 8.75
C GLY A 27 -7.79 -12.58 8.26
N PRO A 28 -6.70 -12.84 9.02
CA PRO A 28 -5.77 -13.91 8.72
C PRO A 28 -6.47 -15.28 8.63
N PRO A 29 -5.98 -16.22 7.81
CA PRO A 29 -6.46 -17.61 7.83
C PRO A 29 -6.43 -18.20 9.25
N GLY A 30 -7.48 -18.91 9.65
CA GLY A 30 -7.60 -19.49 11.00
C GLY A 30 -8.07 -18.53 12.09
N SER A 31 -8.36 -17.26 11.77
CA SER A 31 -8.91 -16.30 12.74
C SER A 31 -10.39 -16.49 13.06
N GLY A 32 -11.10 -17.31 12.28
CA GLY A 32 -12.48 -17.71 12.52
C GLY A 32 -12.59 -18.87 13.52
N GLY A 33 -13.72 -18.96 14.23
CA GLY A 33 -13.96 -20.03 15.21
C GLY A 33 -14.08 -21.44 14.62
N ASP A 34 -14.16 -21.55 13.30
CA ASP A 34 -14.24 -22.77 12.50
C ASP A 34 -12.94 -23.08 11.73
N GLY A 35 -11.86 -22.33 12.00
CA GLY A 35 -10.59 -22.45 11.29
C GLY A 35 -10.55 -21.71 9.95
N SER A 36 -11.63 -21.04 9.55
CA SER A 36 -11.65 -20.15 8.38
C SER A 36 -11.07 -18.77 8.72
N ALA A 37 -11.05 -17.85 7.75
CA ALA A 37 -10.73 -16.45 8.02
C ALA A 37 -11.98 -15.74 8.58
N LYS A 38 -11.84 -14.99 9.68
CA LYS A 38 -12.93 -14.15 10.19
C LYS A 38 -13.28 -13.09 9.15
N LEU A 39 -14.53 -13.08 8.68
CA LEU A 39 -15.07 -12.01 7.84
C LEU A 39 -15.66 -10.93 8.73
N THR A 40 -15.19 -9.70 8.57
CA THR A 40 -15.71 -8.52 9.28
C THR A 40 -16.35 -7.58 8.27
N LEU A 41 -17.54 -7.06 8.58
CA LEU A 41 -18.21 -6.08 7.73
C LEU A 41 -17.38 -4.80 7.65
N ALA A 42 -17.28 -4.21 6.45
CA ALA A 42 -16.37 -3.08 6.21
C ALA A 42 -16.59 -1.92 7.18
N GLY A 43 -17.85 -1.57 7.48
CA GLY A 43 -18.26 -0.52 8.41
C GLY A 43 -17.95 -0.81 9.88
N GLU A 44 -17.62 -2.06 10.23
CA GLU A 44 -17.26 -2.47 11.60
C GLU A 44 -15.73 -2.50 11.82
N THR A 45 -14.96 -2.40 10.73
CA THR A 45 -13.50 -2.46 10.79
C THR A 45 -12.88 -1.20 11.38
N GLU A 46 -11.60 -1.25 11.71
CA GLU A 46 -10.81 -0.07 12.06
C GLU A 46 -10.75 0.97 10.93
N PHE A 47 -10.87 0.56 9.66
CA PHE A 47 -10.83 1.46 8.50
C PHE A 47 -12.06 2.39 8.44
N ALA A 48 -13.20 1.91 8.92
CA ALA A 48 -14.44 2.68 9.00
C ALA A 48 -14.35 3.85 10.00
N ARG A 49 -13.44 3.75 10.98
CA ARG A 49 -13.23 4.76 12.04
C ARG A 49 -12.17 5.80 11.68
N ASP A 50 -11.74 5.87 10.42
CA ASP A 50 -10.80 6.89 9.97
C ASP A 50 -11.35 8.30 10.18
N ARG A 51 -10.53 9.22 10.69
CA ARG A 51 -10.98 10.58 11.05
C ARG A 51 -11.31 11.45 9.83
N ALA A 52 -10.69 11.18 8.68
CA ALA A 52 -10.85 11.98 7.46
C ALA A 52 -11.81 11.32 6.47
N PHE A 53 -11.75 9.99 6.34
CA PHE A 53 -12.47 9.21 5.32
C PHE A 53 -13.37 8.13 5.92
N GLY A 54 -13.74 8.27 7.19
CA GLY A 54 -14.60 7.31 7.88
C GLY A 54 -15.92 7.05 7.19
N TYR A 55 -16.52 5.91 7.50
CA TYR A 55 -17.81 5.47 6.99
C TYR A 55 -18.47 4.51 7.97
N SER A 56 -19.77 4.29 7.83
CA SER A 56 -20.56 3.37 8.66
C SER A 56 -21.22 2.26 7.86
N ALA A 57 -21.56 2.55 6.61
CA ALA A 57 -22.20 1.59 5.72
C ALA A 57 -21.27 0.44 5.32
N SER A 58 -21.79 -0.78 5.34
CA SER A 58 -21.12 -1.99 4.83
C SER A 58 -21.72 -2.50 3.52
N SER A 59 -22.99 -2.18 3.26
CA SER A 59 -23.65 -2.34 1.96
C SER A 59 -23.11 -1.29 0.98
N LEU A 60 -22.73 -1.70 -0.23
CA LEU A 60 -22.24 -0.77 -1.25
C LEU A 60 -23.29 0.26 -1.69
N PRO A 61 -24.57 -0.10 -1.92
CA PRO A 61 -25.64 0.88 -2.11
C PRO A 61 -25.76 1.91 -0.98
N ASP A 62 -25.75 1.47 0.27
CA ASP A 62 -25.86 2.38 1.41
C ASP A 62 -24.61 3.25 1.55
N TRP A 63 -23.43 2.71 1.25
CA TRP A 63 -22.18 3.47 1.22
C TRP A 63 -22.20 4.55 0.13
N VAL A 64 -22.75 4.24 -1.06
CA VAL A 64 -22.97 5.24 -2.11
C VAL A 64 -23.89 6.34 -1.59
N ALA A 65 -25.01 6.01 -0.95
CA ALA A 65 -25.91 6.99 -0.38
C ALA A 65 -25.23 7.84 0.71
N GLU A 66 -24.49 7.21 1.62
CA GLU A 66 -23.72 7.87 2.69
C GLU A 66 -22.75 8.90 2.11
N LYS A 67 -22.03 8.58 1.02
CA LYS A 67 -21.08 9.50 0.38
C LYS A 67 -21.73 10.63 -0.42
N HIS A 68 -23.03 10.56 -0.69
CA HIS A 68 -23.79 11.66 -1.28
C HIS A 68 -24.57 12.47 -0.25
N ALA A 69 -24.72 11.97 0.98
CA ALA A 69 -25.43 12.66 2.04
C ALA A 69 -24.80 14.02 2.37
N GLY A 70 -25.62 15.08 2.39
CA GLY A 70 -25.16 16.46 2.60
C GLY A 70 -24.43 17.10 1.41
N GLY A 71 -24.29 16.38 0.29
CA GLY A 71 -23.74 16.89 -0.96
C GLY A 71 -24.79 17.64 -1.81
N PRO A 72 -24.35 18.32 -2.89
CA PRO A 72 -25.23 19.10 -3.76
C PRO A 72 -26.09 18.26 -4.72
N PHE A 73 -25.89 16.93 -4.75
CA PHE A 73 -26.59 16.02 -5.66
C PHE A 73 -27.29 14.90 -4.88
N PRO A 74 -28.49 14.46 -5.30
CA PRO A 74 -29.15 13.32 -4.71
C PRO A 74 -28.34 12.03 -4.92
N PRO A 75 -28.52 11.00 -4.08
CA PRO A 75 -27.89 9.71 -4.29
C PRO A 75 -28.34 9.12 -5.64
N PRO A 76 -27.42 8.60 -6.46
CA PRO A 76 -27.75 8.00 -7.75
C PRO A 76 -28.51 6.68 -7.58
N GLU A 77 -29.22 6.25 -8.63
CA GLU A 77 -29.72 4.88 -8.71
C GLU A 77 -28.53 3.91 -8.63
N VAL A 78 -28.63 2.90 -7.76
CA VAL A 78 -27.64 1.85 -7.62
C VAL A 78 -28.19 0.54 -8.19
N ARG A 79 -27.44 -0.06 -9.12
CA ARG A 79 -27.70 -1.42 -9.63
C ARG A 79 -26.61 -2.36 -9.15
N SER A 80 -26.95 -3.63 -8.99
CA SER A 80 -26.01 -4.66 -8.56
C SER A 80 -25.73 -5.66 -9.67
N ILE A 81 -24.45 -5.94 -9.90
CA ILE A 81 -24.00 -7.15 -10.57
C ILE A 81 -23.75 -8.17 -9.46
N ASP A 82 -24.72 -9.06 -9.25
CA ASP A 82 -24.64 -10.12 -8.26
C ASP A 82 -23.80 -11.32 -8.75
N LEU A 83 -23.43 -12.22 -7.82
CA LEU A 83 -22.60 -13.38 -8.16
C LEU A 83 -23.30 -14.36 -9.12
N ALA A 84 -24.64 -14.41 -9.12
CA ALA A 84 -25.41 -15.25 -10.03
C ALA A 84 -25.31 -14.74 -11.48
N THR A 85 -25.40 -13.43 -11.67
CA THR A 85 -25.19 -12.76 -12.96
C THR A 85 -23.77 -13.01 -13.45
N VAL A 86 -22.77 -12.87 -12.58
CA VAL A 86 -21.36 -13.12 -12.91
C VAL A 86 -21.13 -14.57 -13.31
N ARG A 87 -21.49 -15.53 -12.46
CA ARG A 87 -21.09 -16.95 -12.62
C ARG A 87 -22.02 -17.76 -13.50
N GLY A 88 -23.32 -17.46 -13.47
CA GLY A 88 -24.34 -18.13 -14.28
C GLY A 88 -24.57 -17.45 -15.63
N GLY A 89 -24.62 -16.11 -15.65
CA GLY A 89 -24.88 -15.33 -16.86
C GLY A 89 -23.63 -14.95 -17.67
N GLY A 90 -22.47 -14.89 -17.02
CA GLY A 90 -21.20 -14.56 -17.66
C GLY A 90 -21.11 -13.13 -18.20
N PRO A 91 -20.11 -12.84 -19.06
CA PRO A 91 -19.85 -11.49 -19.55
C PRO A 91 -21.03 -10.86 -20.30
N ARG A 92 -21.84 -11.68 -20.98
CA ARG A 92 -23.01 -11.20 -21.74
C ARG A 92 -24.08 -10.62 -20.80
N ALA A 93 -24.44 -11.34 -19.74
CA ALA A 93 -25.44 -10.86 -18.79
C ALA A 93 -24.98 -9.59 -18.07
N VAL A 94 -23.69 -9.52 -17.71
CA VAL A 94 -23.08 -8.29 -17.17
C VAL A 94 -23.19 -7.14 -18.16
N ALA A 95 -22.89 -7.38 -19.44
CA ALA A 95 -22.97 -6.35 -20.47
C ALA A 95 -24.40 -5.82 -20.65
N GLU A 96 -25.39 -6.72 -20.70
CA GLU A 96 -26.81 -6.35 -20.81
C GLU A 96 -27.26 -5.48 -19.61
N LEU A 97 -26.89 -5.86 -18.39
CA LEU A 97 -27.19 -5.10 -17.17
C LEU A 97 -26.56 -3.71 -17.19
N VAL A 98 -25.26 -3.62 -17.52
CA VAL A 98 -24.52 -2.35 -17.59
C VAL A 98 -25.02 -1.47 -18.73
N SER A 99 -25.41 -2.04 -19.88
CA SER A 99 -25.96 -1.28 -21.01
C SER A 99 -27.36 -0.72 -20.74
N ALA A 100 -28.17 -1.42 -19.95
CA ALA A 100 -29.48 -0.97 -19.51
C ALA A 100 -29.42 0.11 -18.40
N ALA A 101 -28.25 0.37 -17.80
CA ALA A 101 -28.10 1.34 -16.71
C ALA A 101 -28.36 2.79 -17.20
N PRO A 102 -29.17 3.58 -16.49
CA PRO A 102 -29.44 4.96 -16.88
C PRO A 102 -28.17 5.83 -16.73
N PRO A 103 -28.16 7.03 -17.34
CA PRO A 103 -27.11 8.01 -17.11
C PRO A 103 -26.93 8.32 -15.62
N ALA A 104 -25.70 8.59 -15.18
CA ALA A 104 -25.34 8.87 -13.77
C ALA A 104 -25.64 7.73 -12.75
N CYS A 105 -25.99 6.53 -13.21
CA CYS A 105 -26.18 5.36 -12.34
C CYS A 105 -24.84 4.85 -11.77
N VAL A 106 -24.87 4.28 -10.56
CA VAL A 106 -23.77 3.48 -10.00
C VAL A 106 -24.11 2.00 -10.15
N VAL A 107 -23.20 1.22 -10.71
CA VAL A 107 -23.30 -0.24 -10.79
C VAL A 107 -22.28 -0.84 -9.84
N VAL A 108 -22.72 -1.48 -8.76
CA VAL A 108 -21.85 -2.19 -7.82
C VAL A 108 -21.54 -3.60 -8.31
N ALA A 109 -20.32 -4.06 -8.10
CA ALA A 109 -19.88 -5.39 -8.51
C ALA A 109 -19.57 -6.28 -7.31
N ASN A 110 -20.25 -7.43 -7.25
CA ASN A 110 -19.94 -8.50 -6.30
C ASN A 110 -18.80 -9.36 -6.84
N ALA A 111 -17.89 -9.76 -5.96
CA ALA A 111 -16.83 -10.72 -6.26
C ALA A 111 -16.23 -11.28 -4.98
N VAL A 112 -15.86 -12.55 -5.05
CA VAL A 112 -15.12 -13.24 -3.99
C VAL A 112 -13.83 -13.88 -4.51
N ALA A 113 -13.61 -13.88 -5.82
CA ALA A 113 -12.41 -14.42 -6.45
C ALA A 113 -11.99 -13.60 -7.69
N PRO A 114 -10.70 -13.65 -8.09
CA PRO A 114 -10.21 -12.92 -9.26
C PRO A 114 -10.96 -13.23 -10.56
N HIS A 115 -11.45 -14.47 -10.73
CA HIS A 115 -12.22 -14.84 -11.92
C HIS A 115 -13.55 -14.11 -12.04
N ASP A 116 -14.19 -13.75 -10.92
CA ASP A 116 -15.42 -12.95 -10.92
C ASP A 116 -15.14 -11.58 -11.56
N MET A 117 -13.99 -10.98 -11.26
CA MET A 117 -13.57 -9.69 -11.85
C MET A 117 -13.19 -9.78 -13.32
N LEU A 118 -12.69 -10.92 -13.81
CA LEU A 118 -12.49 -11.13 -15.25
C LEU A 118 -13.80 -11.06 -16.01
N VAL A 119 -14.84 -11.72 -15.49
CA VAL A 119 -16.18 -11.70 -16.09
C VAL A 119 -16.77 -10.29 -16.05
N VAL A 120 -16.67 -9.59 -14.92
CA VAL A 120 -17.14 -8.21 -14.80
C VAL A 120 -16.41 -7.29 -15.77
N ALA A 121 -15.07 -7.38 -15.87
CA ALA A 121 -14.28 -6.57 -16.79
C ALA A 121 -14.68 -6.81 -18.26
N LEU A 122 -14.83 -8.06 -18.68
CA LEU A 122 -15.25 -8.42 -20.03
C LEU A 122 -16.68 -7.93 -20.33
N GLY A 123 -17.60 -8.06 -19.38
CA GLY A 123 -18.96 -7.55 -19.53
C GLY A 123 -19.00 -6.03 -19.65
N CYS A 124 -18.22 -5.30 -18.86
CA CYS A 124 -18.09 -3.86 -18.97
C CYS A 124 -17.48 -3.43 -20.32
N LEU A 125 -16.48 -4.15 -20.83
CA LEU A 125 -15.90 -3.90 -22.17
C LEU A 125 -16.96 -4.09 -23.28
N HIS A 126 -17.75 -5.16 -23.23
CA HIS A 126 -18.87 -5.37 -24.16
C HIS A 126 -19.95 -4.27 -24.04
N ALA A 127 -20.24 -3.81 -22.82
CA ALA A 127 -21.16 -2.70 -22.59
C ALA A 127 -20.63 -1.40 -23.20
N GLU A 128 -19.35 -1.07 -23.04
CA GLU A 128 -18.73 0.11 -23.67
C GLU A 128 -18.84 0.07 -25.19
N LEU A 129 -18.57 -1.09 -25.80
CA LEU A 129 -18.69 -1.28 -27.25
C LEU A 129 -20.12 -1.08 -27.75
N SER A 130 -21.12 -1.56 -27.01
CA SER A 130 -22.54 -1.43 -27.40
C SER A 130 -23.15 -0.06 -27.09
N ARG A 131 -22.71 0.61 -26.02
CA ARG A 131 -23.20 1.93 -25.60
C ARG A 131 -22.54 3.08 -26.39
N GLY A 132 -21.32 2.88 -26.89
CA GLY A 132 -20.55 3.89 -27.61
C GLY A 132 -20.08 5.07 -26.73
N PRO A 133 -19.35 6.04 -27.32
CA PRO A 133 -18.62 7.06 -26.57
C PRO A 133 -19.52 8.09 -25.84
N ARG A 134 -20.81 8.18 -26.19
CA ARG A 134 -21.75 9.13 -25.57
C ARG A 134 -22.21 8.72 -24.17
N ARG A 135 -22.04 7.44 -23.83
CA ARG A 135 -22.49 6.80 -22.58
C ARG A 135 -21.31 6.12 -21.86
N PRO A 136 -20.28 6.89 -21.45
CA PRO A 136 -19.03 6.34 -20.93
C PRO A 136 -19.24 5.62 -19.59
N LEU A 137 -18.36 4.65 -19.33
CA LEU A 137 -18.20 4.05 -18.00
C LEU A 137 -17.04 4.72 -17.27
N LEU A 138 -17.25 5.00 -15.98
CA LEU A 138 -16.20 5.45 -15.07
C LEU A 138 -15.97 4.38 -14.01
N TYR A 139 -14.73 3.97 -13.79
CA TYR A 139 -14.40 2.92 -12.84
C TYR A 139 -13.93 3.50 -11.51
N ARG A 140 -14.60 3.13 -10.41
CA ARG A 140 -14.11 3.30 -9.05
C ARG A 140 -13.84 1.91 -8.49
N SER A 141 -12.58 1.51 -8.46
CA SER A 141 -12.24 0.12 -8.19
C SER A 141 -10.93 -0.04 -7.45
N ALA A 142 -10.75 -1.20 -6.82
CA ALA A 142 -9.47 -1.68 -6.36
C ALA A 142 -8.68 -2.34 -7.51
N GLY A 143 -7.48 -2.87 -7.21
CA GLY A 143 -6.53 -3.34 -8.23
C GLY A 143 -7.02 -4.52 -9.08
N ALA A 144 -7.95 -5.35 -8.57
CA ALA A 144 -8.36 -6.57 -9.24
C ALA A 144 -9.08 -6.30 -10.57
N LEU A 145 -9.97 -5.29 -10.64
CA LEU A 145 -10.63 -4.94 -11.90
C LEU A 145 -9.64 -4.33 -12.91
N VAL A 146 -8.68 -3.54 -12.42
CA VAL A 146 -7.64 -2.93 -13.27
C VAL A 146 -6.81 -4.04 -13.94
N ALA A 147 -6.36 -5.02 -13.16
CA ALA A 147 -5.61 -6.17 -13.68
C ALA A 147 -6.45 -6.99 -14.67
N ALA A 148 -7.70 -7.29 -14.32
CA ALA A 148 -8.63 -8.02 -15.17
C ALA A 148 -8.88 -7.31 -16.50
N ARG A 149 -9.15 -6.01 -16.47
CA ARG A 149 -9.43 -5.20 -17.67
C ARG A 149 -8.21 -5.05 -18.58
N ALA A 150 -7.03 -4.88 -17.99
CA ALA A 150 -5.78 -4.77 -18.75
C ALA A 150 -5.21 -6.15 -19.17
N ALA A 151 -5.91 -7.25 -18.88
CA ALA A 151 -5.47 -8.62 -19.11
C ALA A 151 -4.06 -8.88 -18.55
N ILE A 152 -3.75 -8.29 -17.39
CA ILE A 152 -2.47 -8.50 -16.71
C ILE A 152 -2.49 -9.90 -16.10
N PRO A 153 -1.60 -10.82 -16.54
CA PRO A 153 -1.57 -12.16 -15.99
C PRO A 153 -1.10 -12.14 -14.53
N PRO A 154 -1.55 -13.10 -13.69
CA PRO A 154 -1.03 -13.23 -12.35
C PRO A 154 0.48 -13.51 -12.42
N ARG A 155 1.23 -12.81 -11.58
CA ARG A 155 2.68 -13.00 -11.43
C ARG A 155 2.98 -13.54 -10.03
N PRO A 156 3.87 -14.54 -9.89
CA PRO A 156 4.38 -14.95 -8.59
C PRO A 156 5.02 -13.78 -7.82
N LEU A 157 5.19 -13.96 -6.51
CA LEU A 157 5.95 -13.03 -5.70
C LEU A 157 7.40 -12.97 -6.17
N LEU A 158 8.00 -11.79 -6.10
CA LEU A 158 9.38 -11.55 -6.49
C LEU A 158 10.35 -12.36 -5.63
N GLY A 159 11.25 -13.08 -6.28
CA GLY A 159 12.39 -13.75 -5.64
C GLY A 159 13.63 -12.85 -5.55
N ALA A 160 14.61 -13.27 -4.73
CA ALA A 160 15.87 -12.53 -4.54
C ALA A 160 16.61 -12.25 -5.87
N ALA A 161 16.58 -13.20 -6.81
CA ALA A 161 17.23 -13.06 -8.12
C ALA A 161 16.66 -11.91 -8.97
N GLU A 162 15.35 -11.64 -8.88
CA GLU A 162 14.68 -10.55 -9.61
C GLU A 162 14.90 -9.18 -8.94
N LEU A 163 15.35 -9.19 -7.68
CA LEU A 163 15.54 -8.01 -6.85
C LEU A 163 17.00 -7.52 -6.89
N ALA A 164 17.93 -8.42 -7.19
CA ALA A 164 19.36 -8.14 -7.28
C ALA A 164 19.65 -6.92 -8.17
N PRO A 165 20.58 -6.03 -7.78
CA PRO A 165 21.01 -4.94 -8.63
C PRO A 165 21.65 -5.50 -9.92
N PRO A 166 21.55 -4.79 -11.05
CA PRO A 166 22.23 -5.21 -12.28
C PRO A 166 23.76 -5.18 -12.07
N CYS A 167 24.36 -6.37 -11.92
CA CYS A 167 25.79 -6.71 -11.90
C CYS A 167 26.76 -5.91 -10.99
N GLY A 168 27.49 -6.61 -10.11
CA GLY A 168 28.81 -6.16 -9.63
C GLY A 168 28.87 -5.20 -8.44
N ALA A 169 27.79 -4.98 -7.70
CA ALA A 169 27.85 -4.12 -6.50
C ALA A 169 28.74 -4.77 -5.41
N ALA A 170 29.80 -4.05 -5.01
CA ALA A 170 30.67 -4.45 -3.89
C ALA A 170 29.94 -4.41 -2.54
N VAL A 171 28.92 -3.55 -2.42
CA VAL A 171 28.08 -3.39 -1.23
C VAL A 171 26.83 -4.26 -1.38
N ARG A 172 26.65 -5.15 -0.41
CA ARG A 172 25.51 -6.05 -0.22
C ARG A 172 24.52 -5.56 0.83
N ALA A 173 24.91 -4.55 1.61
CA ALA A 173 24.10 -3.96 2.66
C ALA A 173 22.94 -3.12 2.11
N GLY A 174 21.78 -3.24 2.73
CA GLY A 174 20.59 -2.45 2.42
C GLY A 174 20.16 -1.56 3.58
N LEU A 175 19.24 -0.65 3.27
CA LEU A 175 18.67 0.29 4.24
C LEU A 175 17.18 0.01 4.42
N VAL A 176 16.73 -0.07 5.67
CA VAL A 176 15.32 -0.18 6.04
C VAL A 176 14.93 1.08 6.81
N VAL A 177 13.87 1.75 6.40
CA VAL A 177 13.39 3.01 7.00
C VAL A 177 11.99 2.83 7.54
N VAL A 178 11.81 2.97 8.86
CA VAL A 178 10.51 2.78 9.54
C VAL A 178 10.11 4.04 10.30
N GLY A 179 9.44 4.96 9.60
CA GLY A 179 9.04 6.27 10.15
C GLY A 179 7.75 6.26 10.95
N SER A 180 6.83 5.33 10.68
CA SER A 180 5.53 5.27 11.36
C SER A 180 5.60 4.59 12.73
N TYR A 181 4.93 5.17 13.72
CA TYR A 181 4.82 4.69 15.11
C TYR A 181 3.48 4.00 15.44
N VAL A 182 2.61 3.78 14.45
CA VAL A 182 1.32 3.13 14.67
C VAL A 182 1.50 1.67 15.11
N GLY A 183 0.58 1.13 15.89
CA GLY A 183 0.71 -0.19 16.54
C GLY A 183 1.19 -1.31 15.61
N LYS A 184 0.62 -1.41 14.40
CA LYS A 184 1.04 -2.41 13.40
C LYS A 184 2.48 -2.24 12.92
N SER A 185 2.92 -1.00 12.67
CA SER A 185 4.30 -0.69 12.27
C SER A 185 5.28 -1.02 13.39
N SER A 186 4.91 -0.73 14.64
CA SER A 186 5.69 -1.05 15.83
C SER A 186 5.83 -2.57 16.05
N ALA A 187 4.75 -3.33 15.90
CA ALA A 187 4.78 -4.80 15.97
C ALA A 187 5.68 -5.42 14.88
N GLN A 188 5.56 -4.93 13.63
CA GLN A 188 6.41 -5.38 12.52
C GLN A 188 7.88 -5.04 12.73
N LEU A 189 8.20 -3.86 13.29
CA LEU A 189 9.58 -3.51 13.67
C LEU A 189 10.10 -4.41 14.79
N ALA A 190 9.30 -4.69 15.83
CA ALA A 190 9.73 -5.53 16.94
C ALA A 190 10.09 -6.95 16.46
N VAL A 191 9.28 -7.50 15.55
CA VAL A 191 9.60 -8.77 14.88
C VAL A 191 10.89 -8.65 14.08
N LEU A 192 11.04 -7.62 13.23
CA LEU A 192 12.27 -7.38 12.46
C LEU A 192 13.52 -7.35 13.34
N LEU A 193 13.50 -6.59 14.44
CA LEU A 193 14.66 -6.44 15.33
C LEU A 193 14.99 -7.75 16.09
N ARG A 194 13.97 -8.54 16.43
CA ARG A 194 14.16 -9.86 17.06
C ARG A 194 14.72 -10.88 16.08
N ASP A 195 14.23 -10.86 14.85
CA ASP A 195 14.40 -11.93 13.86
C ASP A 195 15.56 -11.68 12.88
N CYS A 196 16.02 -10.43 12.76
CA CYS A 196 17.10 -10.01 11.87
C CYS A 196 18.23 -9.33 12.68
N LEU A 197 18.87 -10.09 13.58
CA LEU A 197 19.93 -9.62 14.48
C LEU A 197 21.18 -9.10 13.76
N TRP A 198 21.32 -9.40 12.46
CA TRP A 198 22.36 -8.90 11.57
C TRP A 198 22.16 -7.43 11.14
N LEU A 199 20.99 -6.84 11.43
CA LEU A 199 20.73 -5.44 11.19
C LEU A 199 21.31 -4.56 12.29
N VAL A 200 22.00 -3.49 11.90
CA VAL A 200 22.33 -2.40 12.81
C VAL A 200 21.09 -1.53 13.00
N ALA A 201 20.60 -1.43 14.23
CA ALA A 201 19.47 -0.56 14.56
C ALA A 201 19.94 0.86 14.87
N VAL A 202 19.41 1.84 14.14
CA VAL A 202 19.64 3.27 14.38
C VAL A 202 18.30 3.92 14.70
N GLU A 203 18.12 4.31 15.95
CA GLU A 203 16.92 5.05 16.37
C GLU A 203 17.12 6.55 16.12
N LEU A 204 16.18 7.19 15.42
CA LEU A 204 16.02 8.65 15.33
C LEU A 204 15.13 9.12 16.48
N ARG A 205 15.74 9.83 17.44
CA ARG A 205 15.08 10.28 18.68
C ARG A 205 14.13 11.42 18.41
N VAL A 206 12.83 11.14 18.40
CA VAL A 206 11.77 12.12 18.09
C VAL A 206 11.76 13.28 19.10
N ALA A 207 12.17 13.03 20.35
CA ALA A 207 12.27 14.06 21.40
C ALA A 207 13.17 15.23 21.01
N GLU A 208 14.24 14.99 20.24
CA GLU A 208 15.19 16.02 19.80
C GLU A 208 14.57 16.97 18.76
N PHE A 209 13.45 16.59 18.16
CA PHE A 209 12.71 17.40 17.19
C PHE A 209 11.57 18.21 17.85
N ALA A 210 11.31 18.03 19.14
CA ALA A 210 10.31 18.77 19.89
C ALA A 210 10.80 20.15 20.33
N GLY A 211 9.87 21.07 20.61
CA GLY A 211 10.18 22.35 21.30
C GLY A 211 11.01 23.37 20.50
N GLY A 212 11.10 23.27 19.18
CA GLY A 212 11.74 24.30 18.32
C GLY A 212 13.27 24.39 18.41
N LYS A 213 13.95 23.45 19.09
CA LYS A 213 15.42 23.45 19.23
C LYS A 213 16.08 22.93 17.96
N THR A 214 16.43 23.81 17.02
CA THR A 214 17.02 23.44 15.73
C THR A 214 18.38 22.75 15.88
N GLU A 215 19.20 23.16 16.85
CA GLU A 215 20.53 22.58 17.07
C GLU A 215 20.47 21.11 17.53
N SER A 216 19.56 20.78 18.44
CA SER A 216 19.37 19.40 18.94
C SER A 216 18.86 18.48 17.83
N ALA A 217 17.90 18.95 17.02
CA ALA A 217 17.44 18.24 15.83
C ALA A 217 18.57 17.99 14.81
N ALA A 218 19.41 19.00 14.54
CA ALA A 218 20.52 18.88 13.60
C ALA A 218 21.62 17.93 14.10
N ALA A 219 21.96 17.99 15.38
CA ALA A 219 22.94 17.07 15.98
C ALA A 219 22.44 15.62 15.95
N GLU A 220 21.14 15.42 16.20
CA GLU A 220 20.52 14.10 16.15
C GLU A 220 20.45 13.54 14.72
N GLU A 221 20.15 14.39 13.74
CA GLU A 221 20.21 14.06 12.32
C GLU A 221 21.62 13.62 11.91
N GLN A 222 22.63 14.42 12.25
CA GLN A 222 24.04 14.12 11.94
C GLN A 222 24.52 12.82 12.61
N ARG A 223 24.11 12.57 13.86
CA ARG A 223 24.43 11.32 14.57
C ARG A 223 23.85 10.10 13.84
N CYS A 224 22.59 10.18 13.44
CA CYS A 224 21.93 9.09 12.73
C CYS A 224 22.56 8.87 11.35
N GLU A 225 22.81 9.95 10.61
CA GLU A 225 23.50 9.90 9.31
C GLU A 225 24.85 9.20 9.42
N ALA A 226 25.72 9.65 10.34
CA ALA A 226 27.04 9.07 10.54
C ALA A 226 26.97 7.58 10.91
N SER A 227 26.01 7.20 11.77
CA SER A 227 25.81 5.80 12.17
C SER A 227 25.37 4.91 11.00
N VAL A 228 24.47 5.41 10.15
CA VAL A 228 24.01 4.69 8.96
C VAL A 228 25.14 4.57 7.94
N GLN A 229 25.90 5.65 7.70
CA GLN A 229 27.03 5.64 6.77
C GLN A 229 28.14 4.67 7.21
N ASP A 230 28.52 4.66 8.49
CA ASP A 230 29.53 3.74 9.03
C ASP A 230 29.11 2.28 8.88
N ALA A 231 27.86 1.94 9.22
CA ALA A 231 27.36 0.57 9.07
C ALA A 231 27.32 0.12 7.59
N LEU A 232 26.83 0.97 6.68
CA LEU A 232 26.83 0.65 5.24
C LEU A 232 28.26 0.50 4.69
N ALA A 233 29.20 1.34 5.13
CA ALA A 233 30.61 1.25 4.75
C ALA A 233 31.27 -0.06 5.22
N ARG A 234 30.83 -0.60 6.36
CA ARG A 234 31.21 -1.93 6.88
C ARG A 234 30.42 -3.07 6.25
N ASN A 235 29.63 -2.80 5.22
CA ASN A 235 28.77 -3.76 4.55
C ASN A 235 27.75 -4.43 5.50
N GLN A 236 27.27 -3.68 6.49
CA GLN A 236 26.20 -4.08 7.41
C GLN A 236 24.91 -3.35 7.04
N SER A 237 23.82 -4.11 6.89
CA SER A 237 22.51 -3.51 6.62
C SER A 237 21.96 -2.82 7.86
N VAL A 238 21.18 -1.78 7.64
CA VAL A 238 20.74 -0.87 8.70
C VAL A 238 19.22 -0.76 8.74
N VAL A 239 18.64 -0.72 9.93
CA VAL A 239 17.27 -0.26 10.14
C VAL A 239 17.28 1.10 10.84
N LEU A 240 16.93 2.15 10.09
CA LEU A 240 16.67 3.48 10.59
C LEU A 240 15.21 3.59 10.99
N HIS A 241 14.91 3.80 12.27
CA HIS A 241 13.54 3.92 12.74
C HIS A 241 13.36 5.09 13.69
N THR A 242 12.16 5.66 13.70
CA THR A 242 11.80 6.69 14.69
C THR A 242 11.55 6.06 16.06
N SER A 243 11.72 6.83 17.13
CA SER A 243 11.27 6.46 18.48
C SER A 243 9.81 6.02 18.50
N ARG A 244 9.47 5.09 19.39
CA ARG A 244 8.10 4.55 19.55
C ARG A 244 7.32 5.19 20.69
N THR A 245 7.97 5.98 21.53
CA THR A 245 7.31 6.78 22.55
C THR A 245 6.56 7.93 21.89
N VAL A 246 5.23 7.92 21.96
CA VAL A 246 4.39 8.98 21.41
C VAL A 246 4.61 10.25 22.21
N LEU A 247 5.22 11.26 21.60
CA LEU A 247 5.43 12.59 22.17
C LEU A 247 4.43 13.60 21.59
N GLN A 248 3.16 13.20 21.46
CA GLN A 248 2.12 14.09 20.93
C GLN A 248 0.92 14.18 21.88
N GLU A 249 0.64 15.42 22.29
CA GLU A 249 -0.72 15.88 22.56
C GLU A 249 -1.46 16.01 21.21
N ASP A 250 -2.74 15.65 21.19
CA ASP A 250 -3.59 15.75 20.01
C ASP A 250 -3.75 17.22 19.57
N GLY A 251 -3.03 17.66 18.52
CA GLY A 251 -3.13 19.04 18.02
C GLY A 251 -2.14 19.40 16.88
N ALA A 252 -2.17 20.67 16.43
CA ALA A 252 -1.33 21.19 15.35
C ALA A 252 0.19 21.06 15.62
N GLY A 253 0.60 21.05 16.90
CA GLY A 253 2.00 20.85 17.30
C GLY A 253 2.55 19.47 16.96
N GLY A 254 1.72 18.42 17.05
CA GLY A 254 2.11 17.06 16.67
C GLY A 254 2.35 16.91 15.16
N LEU A 255 1.53 17.54 14.33
CA LEU A 255 1.70 17.56 12.88
C LEU A 255 3.02 18.22 12.46
N LEU A 256 3.40 19.32 13.10
CA LEU A 256 4.67 20.00 12.84
C LEU A 256 5.89 19.14 13.21
N VAL A 257 5.85 18.48 14.37
CA VAL A 257 6.92 17.54 14.76
C VAL A 257 7.01 16.38 13.79
N GLY A 258 5.87 15.80 13.39
CA GLY A 258 5.83 14.73 12.38
C GLY A 258 6.44 15.14 11.04
N ALA A 259 6.15 16.36 10.58
CA ALA A 259 6.72 16.92 9.36
C ALA A 259 8.25 17.09 9.47
N ARG A 260 8.75 17.67 10.57
CA ARG A 260 10.20 17.83 10.82
C ARG A 260 10.93 16.51 10.87
N VAL A 261 10.35 15.49 11.51
CA VAL A 261 10.90 14.14 11.57
C VAL A 261 10.92 13.48 10.19
N SER A 262 9.84 13.61 9.41
CA SER A 262 9.81 13.08 8.03
C SER A 262 10.87 13.74 7.15
N GLU A 263 11.05 15.05 7.31
CA GLU A 263 12.08 15.80 6.57
C GLU A 263 13.50 15.37 6.95
N ALA A 264 13.77 15.18 8.24
CA ALA A 264 15.06 14.67 8.72
C ALA A 264 15.35 13.26 8.20
N LEU A 265 14.36 12.36 8.22
CA LEU A 265 14.49 11.04 7.59
C LEU A 265 14.83 11.15 6.11
N CYS A 266 14.20 12.05 5.37
CA CYS A 266 14.51 12.27 3.96
C CYS A 266 15.94 12.79 3.75
N ARG A 267 16.42 13.71 4.58
CA ARG A 267 17.79 14.25 4.50
C ARG A 267 18.83 13.18 4.81
N ILE A 268 18.65 12.43 5.90
CA ILE A 268 19.51 11.28 6.26
C ILE A 268 19.56 10.28 5.09
N VAL A 269 18.39 9.88 4.57
CA VAL A 269 18.33 8.94 3.44
C VAL A 269 19.04 9.50 2.22
N THR A 270 18.83 10.77 1.88
CA THR A 270 19.50 11.42 0.74
C THR A 270 21.02 11.39 0.89
N ALA A 271 21.55 11.69 2.08
CA ALA A 271 22.98 11.71 2.34
C ALA A 271 23.61 10.32 2.23
N VAL A 272 22.93 9.27 2.75
CA VAL A 272 23.46 7.90 2.74
C VAL A 272 23.35 7.21 1.37
N LEU A 273 22.64 7.78 0.39
CA LEU A 273 22.62 7.24 -0.98
C LEU A 273 24.01 7.21 -1.63
N ALA A 274 24.92 8.09 -1.20
CA ALA A 274 26.32 8.08 -1.63
C ALA A 274 27.02 6.74 -1.32
N SER A 275 26.60 6.04 -0.25
CA SER A 275 27.09 4.72 0.13
C SER A 275 26.54 3.58 -0.77
N LYS A 276 25.64 3.91 -1.71
CA LYS A 276 25.04 2.97 -2.69
C LYS A 276 24.49 1.70 -2.03
N PRO A 277 23.48 1.80 -1.14
CA PRO A 277 22.86 0.61 -0.56
C PRO A 277 22.32 -0.31 -1.67
N ALA A 278 22.41 -1.62 -1.46
CA ALA A 278 21.97 -2.63 -2.43
C ALA A 278 20.44 -2.61 -2.64
N PHE A 279 19.70 -2.22 -1.59
CA PHE A 279 18.27 -2.05 -1.61
C PHE A 279 17.80 -1.03 -0.57
N LEU A 280 16.57 -0.54 -0.75
CA LEU A 280 15.90 0.32 0.22
C LEU A 280 14.49 -0.20 0.49
N VAL A 281 14.14 -0.37 1.77
CA VAL A 281 12.77 -0.70 2.22
C VAL A 281 12.25 0.48 3.01
N ALA A 282 11.12 1.07 2.61
CA ALA A 282 10.44 2.08 3.43
C ALA A 282 9.11 1.54 3.95
N LYS A 283 8.83 1.76 5.23
CA LYS A 283 7.62 1.32 5.90
C LYS A 283 6.75 2.49 6.35
N GLY A 284 5.51 2.49 5.86
CA GLY A 284 4.48 3.50 6.16
C GLY A 284 4.08 4.27 4.91
N GLY A 285 2.81 4.69 4.82
CA GLY A 285 2.29 5.38 3.63
C GLY A 285 3.02 6.70 3.35
N ILE A 286 3.05 7.60 4.35
CA ILE A 286 3.72 8.91 4.24
C ILE A 286 5.23 8.72 4.08
N THR A 287 5.86 7.88 4.93
CA THR A 287 7.30 7.63 4.88
C THR A 287 7.74 7.11 3.52
N SER A 288 7.05 6.12 2.96
CA SER A 288 7.44 5.56 1.67
C SER A 288 7.22 6.55 0.53
N ASN A 289 6.19 7.40 0.60
CA ASN A 289 6.00 8.48 -0.36
C ASN A 289 7.12 9.52 -0.28
N ASP A 290 7.40 10.03 0.92
CA ASP A 290 8.37 11.10 1.12
C ASP A 290 9.78 10.64 0.76
N ILE A 291 10.16 9.41 1.10
CA ILE A 291 11.44 8.83 0.67
C ILE A 291 11.49 8.70 -0.87
N ALA A 292 10.42 8.24 -1.52
CA ALA A 292 10.39 8.14 -2.98
C ALA A 292 10.57 9.50 -3.66
N VAL A 293 9.77 10.49 -3.26
CA VAL A 293 9.70 11.78 -3.95
C VAL A 293 10.85 12.70 -3.53
N ARG A 294 11.10 12.84 -2.23
CA ARG A 294 12.03 13.84 -1.69
C ARG A 294 13.45 13.30 -1.65
N ALA A 295 13.65 12.10 -1.13
CA ALA A 295 15.00 11.53 -0.96
C ALA A 295 15.54 10.90 -2.24
N LEU A 296 14.78 10.01 -2.88
CA LEU A 296 15.19 9.35 -4.12
C LEU A 296 14.97 10.22 -5.37
N GLY A 297 14.03 11.17 -5.34
CA GLY A 297 13.71 11.99 -6.52
C GLY A 297 12.94 11.24 -7.60
N VAL A 298 12.19 10.20 -7.22
CA VAL A 298 11.37 9.40 -8.13
C VAL A 298 10.28 10.27 -8.74
N ARG A 299 10.28 10.35 -10.07
CA ARG A 299 9.17 10.91 -10.86
C ARG A 299 8.44 9.82 -11.65
N ARG A 300 9.17 8.78 -12.04
CA ARG A 300 8.64 7.56 -12.65
C ARG A 300 9.37 6.37 -12.06
N ALA A 301 8.66 5.26 -11.90
CA ALA A 301 9.27 4.00 -11.51
C ALA A 301 8.68 2.86 -12.32
N GLU A 302 9.49 1.84 -12.55
CA GLU A 302 9.01 0.55 -13.02
C GLU A 302 8.57 -0.28 -11.81
N VAL A 303 7.34 -0.78 -11.82
CA VAL A 303 6.85 -1.71 -10.80
C VAL A 303 7.26 -3.12 -11.23
N LEU A 304 8.18 -3.73 -10.49
CA LEU A 304 8.71 -5.05 -10.81
C LEU A 304 7.70 -6.16 -10.48
N GLY A 305 6.88 -5.95 -9.46
CA GLY A 305 5.97 -6.93 -8.90
C GLY A 305 5.82 -6.73 -7.39
N ALA A 306 5.26 -7.73 -6.71
CA ALA A 306 5.10 -7.74 -5.26
C ALA A 306 6.06 -8.73 -4.62
N ILE A 307 6.72 -8.35 -3.52
CA ILE A 307 7.64 -9.23 -2.77
C ILE A 307 6.92 -10.04 -1.68
N VAL A 308 5.85 -9.46 -1.14
CA VAL A 308 4.82 -10.13 -0.35
C VAL A 308 3.46 -9.57 -0.79
N PRO A 309 2.33 -10.24 -0.52
CA PRO A 309 1.02 -9.78 -0.96
C PRO A 309 0.75 -8.30 -0.58
N GLY A 310 0.47 -7.47 -1.57
CA GLY A 310 0.20 -6.03 -1.40
C GLY A 310 1.42 -5.13 -1.14
N VAL A 311 2.65 -5.64 -1.20
CA VAL A 311 3.88 -4.84 -1.03
C VAL A 311 4.67 -4.81 -2.35
N PRO A 312 4.56 -3.73 -3.14
CA PRO A 312 5.25 -3.63 -4.41
C PRO A 312 6.74 -3.27 -4.25
N VAL A 313 7.54 -3.73 -5.22
CA VAL A 313 8.93 -3.31 -5.40
C VAL A 313 9.06 -2.50 -6.68
N TRP A 314 9.72 -1.36 -6.56
CA TRP A 314 10.01 -0.45 -7.64
C TRP A 314 11.48 -0.55 -8.04
N ARG A 315 11.75 -0.34 -9.33
CA ARG A 315 13.08 -0.06 -9.84
C ARG A 315 13.21 1.43 -10.08
N CYS A 316 14.15 2.07 -9.38
CA CYS A 316 14.41 3.50 -9.54
C CYS A 316 14.96 3.79 -10.94
N GLY A 317 14.36 4.77 -11.62
CA GLY A 317 14.77 5.15 -12.97
C GLY A 317 16.07 5.98 -13.03
N PRO A 318 16.61 6.21 -14.23
CA PRO A 318 17.82 7.02 -14.44
C PRO A 318 17.72 8.46 -13.94
N GLU A 319 16.51 9.01 -13.78
CA GLU A 319 16.28 10.38 -13.31
C GLU A 319 16.42 10.55 -11.80
N THR A 320 16.55 9.44 -11.07
CA THR A 320 16.58 9.41 -9.60
C THR A 320 18.00 9.60 -9.07
N ARG A 321 18.13 9.85 -7.76
CA ARG A 321 19.43 9.89 -7.06
C ARG A 321 20.06 8.50 -6.86
N ALA A 322 19.31 7.43 -7.11
CA ALA A 322 19.80 6.05 -7.01
C ALA A 322 19.28 5.18 -8.17
N PRO A 323 19.73 5.42 -9.41
CA PRO A 323 19.31 4.63 -10.57
C PRO A 323 19.53 3.13 -10.38
N GLY A 324 18.54 2.32 -10.75
CA GLY A 324 18.59 0.86 -10.64
C GLY A 324 18.37 0.30 -9.23
N LEU A 325 18.27 1.15 -8.20
CA LEU A 325 17.98 0.73 -6.84
C LEU A 325 16.62 0.01 -6.76
N ALA A 326 16.60 -1.14 -6.08
CA ALA A 326 15.36 -1.80 -5.71
C ALA A 326 14.77 -1.09 -4.49
N TYR A 327 13.60 -0.49 -4.67
CA TYR A 327 12.89 0.25 -3.63
C TYR A 327 11.58 -0.43 -3.26
N VAL A 328 11.49 -0.95 -2.04
CA VAL A 328 10.28 -1.60 -1.52
C VAL A 328 9.39 -0.56 -0.85
N VAL A 329 8.19 -0.36 -1.41
CA VAL A 329 7.18 0.54 -0.86
C VAL A 329 6.27 -0.28 0.04
N PHE A 330 6.55 -0.32 1.34
CA PHE A 330 5.78 -1.13 2.29
C PHE A 330 4.63 -0.30 2.89
N PRO A 331 3.36 -0.56 2.50
CA PRO A 331 2.23 0.26 2.96
C PRO A 331 1.99 0.14 4.48
N GLY A 332 1.40 1.17 5.08
CA GLY A 332 1.16 1.21 6.53
C GLY A 332 0.32 0.04 7.06
N ASN A 333 -0.74 -0.34 6.33
CA ASN A 333 -1.78 -1.25 6.82
C ASN A 333 -1.71 -2.67 6.23
N VAL A 334 -0.72 -2.95 5.38
CA VAL A 334 -0.58 -4.23 4.68
C VAL A 334 0.37 -5.17 5.45
N GLY A 335 0.21 -6.47 5.22
CA GLY A 335 1.08 -7.53 5.75
C GLY A 335 0.75 -7.97 7.18
N GLY A 336 1.21 -9.16 7.55
CA GLY A 336 1.25 -9.67 8.92
C GLY A 336 2.45 -9.14 9.71
N GLU A 337 2.58 -9.53 10.97
CA GLU A 337 3.65 -9.07 11.87
C GLU A 337 5.05 -9.46 11.38
N GLY A 338 5.20 -10.64 10.75
CA GLY A 338 6.47 -11.13 10.22
C GLY A 338 6.85 -10.65 8.82
N ASP A 339 5.96 -9.97 8.10
CA ASP A 339 6.18 -9.68 6.68
C ASP A 339 7.31 -8.67 6.45
N LEU A 340 7.54 -7.73 7.37
CA LEU A 340 8.68 -6.81 7.25
C LEU A 340 10.01 -7.58 7.36
N ALA A 341 10.13 -8.50 8.32
CA ALA A 341 11.31 -9.36 8.45
C ALA A 341 11.49 -10.26 7.22
N LYS A 342 10.40 -10.83 6.70
CA LYS A 342 10.42 -11.64 5.48
C LYS A 342 10.92 -10.84 4.27
N VAL A 343 10.37 -9.64 4.05
CA VAL A 343 10.82 -8.74 2.98
C VAL A 343 12.31 -8.45 3.11
N VAL A 344 12.78 -8.06 4.29
CA VAL A 344 14.18 -7.70 4.51
C VAL A 344 15.12 -8.89 4.28
N ARG A 345 14.73 -10.11 4.69
CA ARG A 345 15.49 -11.33 4.38
C ARG A 345 15.53 -11.64 2.89
N THR A 346 14.41 -11.48 2.18
CA THR A 346 14.37 -11.71 0.72
C THR A 346 15.22 -10.69 -0.05
N MET A 347 15.30 -9.45 0.45
CA MET A 347 16.14 -8.41 -0.13
C MET A 347 17.63 -8.59 0.21
N ALA A 348 17.93 -9.22 1.34
CA ALA A 348 19.30 -9.51 1.74
C ALA A 348 19.93 -10.54 0.77
N PRO A 349 21.15 -10.29 0.28
CA PRO A 349 21.83 -11.24 -0.60
C PRO A 349 22.16 -12.54 0.12
N GLU A 350 22.24 -13.63 -0.64
CA GLU A 350 22.63 -14.96 -0.13
C GLU A 350 23.94 -14.88 0.66
N GLY A 351 23.91 -15.40 1.90
CA GLY A 351 25.05 -15.41 2.82
C GLY A 351 25.00 -14.40 3.98
N ALA A 352 23.98 -13.54 4.07
CA ALA A 352 23.72 -12.81 5.31
C ALA A 352 23.35 -13.82 6.42
N PRO A 353 23.96 -13.75 7.63
CA PRO A 353 23.64 -14.69 8.70
C PRO A 353 22.14 -14.60 9.02
N GLY A 354 21.45 -15.73 8.92
CA GLY A 354 20.01 -15.87 9.16
C GLY A 354 19.61 -15.74 10.62
#